data_AF-L8JSZ7-F1
#
_entry.id   AF-L8JSZ7-F1
#
_cell.length_a   1.000
_cell.length_b   1.000
_cell.length_c   1.000
_cell.angle_alpha   90.00
_cell.angle_beta   90.00
_cell.angle_gamma   90.00
#
_symmetry.space_group_name_H-M   'P 1'
#
loop_
_entity.id
_entity.type
_entity.pdbx_description
1 polymer ?
#
loop_
_entity_poly.entity_id
_entity_poly.type
_entity_poly.pdbx_seq_one_letter_code
_entity_poly.pdbx_strand_id
1 'polypeptide(L)' 'MPKGEGIYVYFECENLDYQVEKLKQNGIEFDQEPTDQRWLWREARLKDVDGNQLILFYGGENRLNPPWRI' A
#
# COMPACT_ATOMS: atom_id res chain seq x y z
N MET A 1 -2.75 7.46 24.87
CA MET A 1 -2.61 6.92 23.51
C MET A 1 -3.85 7.32 22.70
N PRO A 2 -3.70 7.71 21.43
CA PRO A 2 -4.84 8.03 20.58
C PRO A 2 -5.76 6.80 20.44
N LYS A 3 -7.07 7.03 20.36
CA LYS A 3 -8.10 5.99 20.19
C LYS A 3 -8.67 6.12 18.77
N GLY A 4 -8.58 5.07 17.96
CA GLY A 4 -9.08 5.03 16.58
C GLY A 4 -8.21 4.15 15.67
N GLU A 5 -8.53 4.05 14.38
CA GLU A 5 -7.79 3.24 13.40
C GLU A 5 -6.44 3.84 12.94
N GLY A 6 -5.98 4.91 13.60
CA GLY A 6 -4.80 5.67 13.17
C GLY A 6 -5.06 6.48 11.90
N ILE A 7 -3.99 6.99 11.29
CA ILE A 7 -4.06 7.65 9.96
C ILE A 7 -3.67 6.68 8.85
N TYR A 8 -4.10 7.00 7.63
CA TYR A 8 -3.74 6.27 6.42
C TYR A 8 -2.70 7.05 5.63
N VAL A 9 -1.57 6.41 5.32
CA VAL A 9 -0.47 7.01 4.55
C VAL A 9 -0.18 6.14 3.34
N TYR A 10 -0.17 6.75 2.15
CA TYR A 10 0.06 6.06 0.88
C TYR A 10 1.48 6.35 0.37
N PHE A 11 2.21 5.29 0.01
CA PHE A 11 3.52 5.38 -0.63
C PHE A 11 3.46 4.69 -1.99
N GLU A 12 3.80 5.43 -3.04
CA GLU A 12 3.90 4.85 -4.37
C GLU A 12 5.23 4.11 -4.53
N CYS A 13 5.18 2.89 -5.06
CA CYS A 13 6.33 2.00 -5.28
C CYS A 13 6.25 1.39 -6.68
N GLU A 14 7.23 1.68 -7.55
CA GLU A 14 7.27 1.13 -8.91
C GLU A 14 7.39 -0.41 -8.91
N ASN A 15 8.27 -0.95 -8.05
CA ASN A 15 8.47 -2.40 -7.90
C ASN A 15 7.85 -2.90 -6.58
N LEU A 16 6.52 -2.79 -6.47
CA LEU A 16 5.79 -3.08 -5.23
C LEU A 16 6.12 -4.46 -4.63
N ASP A 17 6.03 -5.53 -5.42
CA ASP A 17 6.27 -6.90 -4.94
C ASP A 17 7.69 -7.08 -4.39
N TYR A 18 8.69 -6.52 -5.08
CA TYR A 18 10.08 -6.56 -4.62
C TYR A 18 10.25 -5.81 -3.29
N GLN A 19 9.62 -4.64 -3.14
CA GLN A 19 9.73 -3.86 -1.90
C GLN A 19 9.04 -4.55 -0.74
N VAL A 20 7.87 -5.16 -0.96
CA VAL A 20 7.19 -5.94 0.09
C VAL A 20 8.03 -7.12 0.52
N GLU A 21 8.58 -7.89 -0.42
CA GLU A 21 9.45 -9.02 -0.10
C GLU A 21 10.70 -8.58 0.69
N LYS A 22 11.34 -7.48 0.26
CA LYS A 22 12.47 -6.88 0.98
C LYS A 22 12.08 -6.46 2.40
N LEU A 23 10.92 -5.86 2.61
CA LEU A 23 10.47 -5.43 3.94
C LEU A 23 10.13 -6.64 4.82
N LYS A 24 9.52 -7.68 4.28
CA LYS A 24 9.24 -8.95 4.98
C LYS A 24 10.53 -9.63 5.44
N GLN A 25 11.58 -9.62 4.62
CA GLN A 25 12.91 -10.11 5.00
C GLN A 25 13.55 -9.31 6.15
N ASN A 26 13.13 -8.06 6.34
CA ASN A 26 13.53 -7.22 7.48
C ASN A 26 12.59 -7.37 8.69
N GLY A 27 11.68 -8.35 8.69
CA GLY A 27 10.78 -8.66 9.81
C GLY A 27 9.53 -7.78 9.88
N ILE A 28 9.17 -7.08 8.80
CA ILE A 28 7.95 -6.28 8.73
C ILE A 28 6.78 -7.17 8.29
N GLU A 29 5.71 -7.16 9.09
CA GLU A 29 4.49 -7.91 8.82
C GLU A 29 3.52 -7.09 7.96
N PHE A 30 2.83 -7.77 7.04
CA PHE A 30 1.81 -7.17 6.18
C PHE A 30 0.45 -7.77 6.51
N ASP A 31 -0.54 -6.89 6.67
CA ASP A 31 -1.95 -7.27 6.81
C ASP A 31 -2.53 -7.75 5.46
N GLN A 32 -1.97 -7.25 4.36
CA GLN A 32 -2.39 -7.59 3.01
C GLN A 32 -1.17 -7.66 2.08
N GLU A 33 -0.98 -8.82 1.45
CA GLU A 33 0.01 -9.02 0.39
C GLU A 33 -0.32 -8.17 -0.87
N PRO A 34 0.66 -7.90 -1.76
CA PRO A 34 0.43 -7.18 -3.00
C PRO A 34 -0.71 -7.80 -3.81
N THR A 35 -1.79 -7.04 -3.96
CA THR A 35 -3.05 -7.50 -4.57
C THR A 35 -3.57 -6.44 -5.53
N ASP A 36 -3.98 -6.88 -6.72
CA ASP A 36 -4.59 -6.00 -7.72
C ASP A 36 -6.02 -5.62 -7.29
N GLN A 37 -6.29 -4.32 -7.32
CA GLN A 37 -7.55 -3.75 -6.87
C GLN A 37 -8.45 -3.39 -8.04
N ARG A 38 -9.75 -3.22 -7.76
CA ARG A 38 -10.76 -2.89 -8.79
C ARG A 38 -10.53 -1.54 -9.47
N TRP A 39 -9.80 -0.64 -8.82
CA TRP A 39 -9.36 0.65 -9.38
C TRP A 39 -8.04 0.57 -10.14
N LEU A 40 -7.60 -0.65 -10.50
CA LEU A 40 -6.45 -0.95 -11.35
C LEU A 40 -5.10 -0.55 -10.76
N TRP A 41 -5.02 -0.43 -9.43
CA TRP A 41 -3.76 -0.30 -8.70
C TRP A 41 -3.43 -1.63 -8.03
N ARG A 42 -2.14 -1.90 -7.86
CA ARG A 42 -1.67 -2.99 -7.00
C ARG A 42 -1.34 -2.41 -5.63
N GLU A 43 -1.83 -3.03 -4.56
CA GLU A 43 -1.67 -2.51 -3.19
C GLU A 43 -1.25 -3.60 -2.21
N ALA A 44 -0.40 -3.22 -1.26
CA ALA A 44 -0.07 -3.98 -0.06
C ALA A 44 -0.26 -3.10 1.18
N ARG A 45 -0.61 -3.71 2.31
CA ARG A 45 -1.00 -2.99 3.54
C ARG A 45 -0.26 -3.51 4.74
N LEU A 46 0.22 -2.60 5.59
CA LEU A 46 0.86 -2.89 6.87
C LEU A 46 0.49 -1.83 7.90
N LYS A 47 0.78 -2.09 9.17
CA LYS A 47 0.68 -1.11 10.25
C LYS A 47 2.05 -0.75 10.81
N ASP A 48 2.21 0.51 11.21
CA ASP A 48 3.34 0.91 12.04
C ASP A 48 3.10 0.57 13.52
N VAL A 49 4.12 0.84 14.35
CA VAL A 49 4.10 0.57 15.80
C VAL A 49 3.06 1.39 16.57
N ASP A 50 2.59 2.49 16.00
CA ASP A 50 1.56 3.36 16.57
C ASP A 50 0.16 3.03 16.05
N GLY A 51 0.04 2.02 15.18
CA GLY A 51 -1.21 1.52 14.62
C GLY A 51 -1.71 2.28 13.40
N ASN A 52 -0.90 3.16 12.79
CA ASN A 52 -1.26 3.83 11.54
C ASN A 52 -1.23 2.84 10.37
N GLN A 53 -2.17 2.98 9.44
CA GLN A 53 -2.20 2.17 8.23
C GLN A 53 -1.26 2.75 7.18
N LEU A 54 -0.25 1.98 6.79
CA LEU A 54 0.58 2.29 5.63
C LEU A 54 0.12 1.44 4.45
N ILE A 55 -0.02 2.08 3.29
CA ILE A 55 -0.43 1.45 2.03
C ILE A 55 0.67 1.69 1.02
N LEU A 56 1.34 0.62 0.62
CA LEU A 56 2.28 0.64 -0.49
C LEU A 56 1.51 0.32 -1.76
N PHE A 57 1.64 1.12 -2.81
CA PHE A 57 0.87 0.92 -4.02
C PHE A 57 1.66 1.18 -5.30
N TYR A 58 1.24 0.52 -6.38
CA TYR A 58 1.66 0.84 -7.74
C TYR A 58 0.42 1.17 -8.56
N GLY A 59 0.28 2.45 -8.95
CA GLY A 59 -0.87 2.92 -9.72
C GLY A 59 -0.65 2.97 -11.24
N GLY A 60 0.61 2.87 -11.69
CA GLY A 60 0.98 2.88 -13.12
C GLY A 60 0.33 4.02 -13.91
N GLU A 61 -0.04 3.72 -15.16
CA GLU A 61 -0.76 4.67 -16.03
C GLU A 61 -2.10 5.11 -15.44
N ASN A 62 -2.81 4.23 -14.74
CA ASN A 62 -4.14 4.50 -14.17
C ASN A 62 -4.10 5.50 -13.01
N ARG A 63 -2.94 5.77 -12.41
CA ARG A 63 -2.79 6.84 -11.43
C ARG A 63 -3.03 8.20 -12.06
N LEU A 64 -2.49 8.40 -13.27
CA LEU A 64 -2.62 9.63 -14.02
C LEU A 64 -3.74 9.58 -15.04
N ASN A 65 -4.15 8.42 -15.56
CA ASN A 65 -5.15 8.29 -16.62
C ASN A 65 -6.19 7.22 -16.27
N PRO A 66 -6.94 7.38 -15.17
CA PRO A 66 -7.92 6.38 -14.80
C PRO A 66 -9.11 6.35 -15.77
N PRO A 67 -9.77 5.19 -15.95
CA PRO A 67 -10.89 5.04 -16.87
C PRO A 67 -12.14 5.87 -16.48
N TRP A 68 -12.20 6.38 -15.24
CA TRP A 68 -13.26 7.27 -14.78
C TRP A 68 -12.96 8.77 -14.97
N ARG A 69 -11.80 9.12 -15.54
CA ARG A 69 -11.53 10.50 -15.98
C ARG A 69 -12.32 10.75 -17.28
N ILE A 70 -13.43 11.48 -17.16
CA ILE A 70 -14.25 11.99 -18.27
C ILE A 70 -13.81 13.41 -18.61
#